data_AF-A0AAW9GIJ8-F1
#
_entry.id   AF-A0AAW9GIJ8-F1
#
_cell.length_a   1.000
_cell.length_b   1.000
_cell.length_c   1.000
_cell.angle_alpha   90.00
_cell.angle_beta   90.00
_cell.angle_gamma   90.00
#
_symmetry.space_group_name_H-M   'P 1'
#
loop_
_entity.id
_entity.type
_entity.pdbx_description
1 polymer ?
#
loop_
_entity_poly.entity_id
_entity_poly.type
_entity_poly.pdbx_seq_one_letter_code
_entity_poly.pdbx_strand_id
1 'polypeptide(L)'
;MIETKKEEIILRENINDNCYEMLVANNTMGFNHFVLYVDHNNKRFHVFDQINSVHPDYARGTCADYHFNCNNLKEKICSTLELEPSTYDKALIYLPESNNAGFKIQTYGFETSVPKKFDTYEPFVKMAMAANHMKI
;
A
#
# COMPACT_ATOMS: atom_id res chain seq x y z
N MET A 1 -9.02 -29.72 -12.62
CA MET A 1 -8.89 -28.25 -12.74
C MET A 1 -8.53 -27.73 -11.37
N ILE A 2 -7.38 -27.09 -11.22
CA ILE A 2 -7.03 -26.41 -9.98
C ILE A 2 -7.92 -25.17 -9.96
N GLU A 3 -8.86 -25.11 -9.02
CA GLU A 3 -9.54 -23.87 -8.66
C GLU A 3 -8.44 -22.85 -8.40
N THR A 4 -8.24 -21.93 -9.34
CA THR A 4 -7.48 -20.72 -9.06
C THR A 4 -8.27 -20.00 -7.98
N LYS A 5 -7.86 -20.19 -6.72
CA LYS A 5 -8.34 -19.36 -5.60
C LYS A 5 -8.32 -17.93 -6.12
N LYS A 6 -9.49 -17.31 -6.27
CA LYS A 6 -9.54 -15.87 -6.53
C LYS A 6 -8.69 -15.25 -5.45
N GLU A 7 -7.62 -14.57 -5.82
CA GLU A 7 -6.85 -13.79 -4.89
C GLU A 7 -7.75 -12.66 -4.39
N GLU A 8 -8.32 -12.85 -3.22
CA GLU A 8 -9.23 -11.90 -2.60
C GLU A 8 -8.45 -10.74 -2.00
N ILE A 9 -8.98 -9.53 -2.19
CA ILE A 9 -8.70 -8.41 -1.29
C ILE A 9 -9.86 -8.26 -0.33
N ILE A 10 -9.57 -7.93 0.92
CA ILE A 10 -10.57 -7.56 1.91
C ILE A 10 -10.24 -6.15 2.36
N LEU A 11 -11.20 -5.23 2.19
CA LEU A 11 -11.13 -3.87 2.69
C LEU A 11 -12.08 -3.76 3.88
N ARG A 12 -11.55 -3.36 5.04
CA ARG A 12 -12.34 -3.06 6.24
C ARG A 12 -12.22 -1.58 6.52
N GLU A 13 -13.34 -0.89 6.50
CA GLU A 13 -13.40 0.53 6.82
C GLU A 13 -12.83 0.79 8.21
N ASN A 14 -11.96 1.78 8.28
CA ASN A 14 -11.52 2.37 9.54
C ASN A 14 -12.49 3.50 9.92
N ILE A 15 -12.45 3.94 11.17
CA ILE A 15 -13.33 4.99 11.74
C ILE A 15 -13.24 6.33 10.97
N ASN A 16 -12.20 6.51 10.15
CA ASN A 16 -12.04 7.67 9.28
C ASN A 16 -12.48 7.32 7.85
N ASP A 17 -13.35 8.16 7.27
CA ASP A 17 -13.76 8.07 5.86
C ASP A 17 -12.53 7.94 4.95
N ASN A 18 -12.59 6.95 4.04
CA ASN A 18 -11.58 6.64 3.02
C ASN A 18 -10.29 5.97 3.51
N CYS A 19 -10.19 5.58 4.78
CA CYS A 19 -9.12 4.73 5.29
C CYS A 19 -9.59 3.29 5.49
N TYR A 20 -8.79 2.31 5.08
CA TYR A 20 -9.13 0.90 5.14
C TYR A 20 -7.96 0.06 5.69
N GLU A 21 -8.25 -0.91 6.54
CA GLU A 21 -7.38 -2.09 6.67
C GLU A 21 -7.53 -2.90 5.38
N MET A 22 -6.42 -3.15 4.69
CA MET A 22 -6.38 -3.87 3.42
C MET A 22 -5.62 -5.17 3.58
N LEU A 23 -6.34 -6.29 3.45
CA LEU A 23 -5.77 -7.62 3.42
C LEU A 23 -5.66 -8.09 1.97
N VAL A 24 -4.46 -8.45 1.54
CA VAL A 24 -4.20 -8.95 0.18
C VAL A 24 -3.64 -10.36 0.28
N ALA A 25 -4.32 -11.33 -0.33
CA ALA A 25 -3.84 -12.71 -0.34
C ALA A 25 -2.38 -12.79 -0.81
N ASN A 26 -1.54 -13.56 -0.11
CA ASN A 26 -0.18 -13.84 -0.56
C ASN A 26 -0.22 -14.93 -1.65
N ASN A 27 0.77 -14.96 -2.54
CA ASN A 27 0.97 -16.03 -3.53
C ASN A 27 1.19 -17.41 -2.86
N THR A 28 1.40 -17.44 -1.55
CA THR A 28 1.57 -18.65 -0.73
C THR A 28 0.41 -18.80 0.28
N MET A 29 0.68 -18.92 1.58
CA MET A 29 -0.33 -18.96 2.63
C MET A 29 -0.41 -17.63 3.37
N GLY A 30 -1.62 -17.22 3.73
CA GLY A 30 -1.87 -16.02 4.53
C GLY A 30 -2.16 -14.77 3.70
N PHE A 31 -2.15 -13.63 4.38
CA PHE A 31 -2.45 -12.31 3.82
C PHE A 31 -1.32 -11.35 4.14
N ASN A 32 -1.06 -10.44 3.22
CA ASN A 32 -0.32 -9.21 3.48
C ASN A 32 -1.29 -8.19 4.07
N HIS A 33 -0.84 -7.49 5.10
CA HIS A 33 -1.63 -6.48 5.80
C HIS A 33 -1.08 -5.10 5.45
N PHE A 34 -1.94 -4.25 4.89
CA PHE A 34 -1.62 -2.87 4.54
C PHE A 34 -2.67 -1.93 5.12
N VAL A 35 -2.35 -0.64 5.18
CA VAL A 35 -3.35 0.41 5.43
C VAL A 35 -3.49 1.24 4.15
N LEU A 36 -4.71 1.31 3.63
CA LEU A 36 -5.06 2.05 2.42
C LEU A 36 -5.74 3.37 2.81
N TYR A 37 -5.37 4.45 2.16
CA TYR A 37 -6.14 5.69 2.12
C TYR A 37 -6.45 6.07 0.68
N VAL A 38 -7.71 6.36 0.39
CA VAL A 38 -8.16 6.79 -0.95
C VAL A 38 -8.24 8.31 -1.00
N ASP A 39 -7.32 8.91 -1.75
CA ASP A 39 -7.29 10.35 -1.97
C ASP A 39 -8.19 10.72 -3.15
N HIS A 40 -9.46 11.01 -2.84
CA HIS A 40 -10.44 11.42 -3.84
C HIS A 40 -10.15 12.80 -4.46
N ASN A 41 -9.32 13.64 -3.83
CA ASN A 41 -8.97 14.96 -4.38
C ASN A 41 -7.93 14.82 -5.49
N ASN A 42 -6.89 14.01 -5.25
CA ASN A 42 -5.81 13.78 -6.22
C ASN A 42 -6.00 12.52 -7.06
N LYS A 43 -7.11 11.80 -6.88
CA LYS A 43 -7.46 10.56 -7.59
C LYS A 43 -6.35 9.50 -7.54
N ARG A 44 -5.84 9.24 -6.33
CA ARG A 44 -4.73 8.29 -6.11
C ARG A 44 -4.90 7.52 -4.82
N PHE A 45 -4.13 6.45 -4.69
CA PHE A 45 -4.01 5.68 -3.48
C PHE A 45 -2.79 6.10 -2.66
N HIS A 46 -2.96 6.10 -1.34
CA HIS A 46 -1.85 6.08 -0.40
C HIS A 46 -1.88 4.73 0.29
N VAL A 47 -0.73 4.07 0.41
CA VAL A 47 -0.63 2.77 1.06
C VAL A 47 0.50 2.80 2.06
N PHE A 48 0.19 2.57 3.33
CA PHE A 48 1.20 2.27 4.32
C PHE A 48 1.52 0.79 4.27
N ASP A 49 2.77 0.48 3.97
CA ASP A 49 3.30 -0.87 3.93
C ASP A 49 4.31 -1.04 5.08
N GLN A 50 3.93 -1.85 6.07
CA GLN A 50 4.76 -2.11 7.23
C GLN A 50 5.88 -3.10 6.93
N ILE A 51 5.90 -3.76 5.76
CA ILE A 51 6.95 -4.70 5.39
C ILE A 51 8.28 -3.94 5.37
N ASN A 52 9.10 -4.26 6.36
CA ASN A 52 10.19 -3.41 6.80
C ASN A 52 11.54 -4.00 6.39
N SER A 53 12.45 -3.19 5.85
CA SER A 53 13.86 -3.55 5.69
C SER A 53 14.62 -3.58 7.03
N VAL A 54 14.10 -2.93 8.07
CA VAL A 54 14.67 -2.83 9.43
C VAL A 54 14.40 -4.09 10.27
N HIS A 55 13.34 -4.86 9.97
CA HIS A 55 13.03 -6.10 10.69
C HIS A 55 12.81 -7.28 9.74
N PRO A 56 13.90 -7.96 9.33
CA PRO A 56 13.87 -9.05 8.35
C PRO A 56 12.93 -10.20 8.75
N ASP A 57 12.74 -10.42 10.06
CA ASP A 57 11.87 -11.49 10.56
C ASP A 57 10.37 -11.24 10.28
N TYR A 58 9.97 -9.97 10.11
CA TYR A 58 8.63 -9.56 9.68
C TYR A 58 8.54 -9.33 8.17
N ALA A 59 9.66 -9.43 7.43
CA ALA A 59 9.72 -9.27 5.97
C ALA A 59 9.25 -10.52 5.19
N ARG A 60 8.53 -11.44 5.83
CA ARG A 60 8.02 -12.67 5.18
C ARG A 60 6.79 -12.43 4.28
N GLY A 61 6.34 -11.18 4.17
CA GLY A 61 5.28 -10.75 3.27
C GLY A 61 5.79 -10.35 1.89
N THR A 62 4.85 -10.03 1.00
CA THR A 62 5.08 -9.44 -0.31
C THR A 62 4.72 -7.96 -0.24
N CYS A 63 5.66 -7.08 -0.57
CA CYS A 63 5.47 -5.63 -0.55
C CYS A 63 4.31 -5.18 -1.45
N ALA A 64 3.70 -4.06 -1.10
CA ALA A 64 2.55 -3.50 -1.80
C ALA A 64 2.86 -3.19 -3.27
N ASP A 65 4.07 -2.72 -3.59
CA ASP A 65 4.49 -2.39 -4.96
C ASP A 65 4.44 -3.61 -5.88
N TYR A 66 4.85 -4.77 -5.39
CA TYR A 66 4.73 -6.03 -6.13
C TYR A 66 3.26 -6.36 -6.41
N HIS A 67 2.36 -6.18 -5.44
CA HIS A 67 0.94 -6.42 -5.66
C HIS A 67 0.32 -5.47 -6.69
N PHE A 68 0.76 -4.21 -6.71
CA PHE A 68 0.38 -3.25 -7.74
C PHE A 68 0.89 -3.64 -9.13
N ASN A 69 2.12 -4.14 -9.24
CA ASN A 69 2.74 -4.47 -10.51
C ASN A 69 2.36 -5.85 -11.07
N CYS A 70 2.12 -6.83 -10.20
CA CYS A 70 2.02 -8.23 -10.61
C CYS A 70 0.65 -8.86 -10.34
N ASN A 71 -0.14 -8.33 -9.39
CA ASN A 71 -1.35 -8.98 -8.88
C ASN A 71 -2.63 -8.14 -9.07
N ASN A 72 -2.62 -7.16 -9.98
CA ASN A 72 -3.76 -6.29 -10.31
C ASN A 72 -4.40 -5.63 -9.07
N LEU A 73 -3.60 -5.25 -8.08
CA LEU A 73 -4.11 -4.70 -6.82
C LEU A 73 -4.94 -3.43 -7.05
N LYS A 74 -4.52 -2.57 -7.98
CA LYS A 74 -5.26 -1.36 -8.36
C LYS A 74 -6.67 -1.71 -8.85
N GLU A 75 -6.80 -2.63 -9.81
CA GLU A 75 -8.08 -3.06 -10.36
C GLU A 75 -8.97 -3.67 -9.28
N LYS A 76 -8.39 -4.47 -8.38
CA LYS A 76 -9.12 -5.08 -7.27
C LYS A 76 -9.66 -4.00 -6.31
N ILE A 77 -8.83 -3.04 -5.88
CA ILE A 77 -9.25 -1.92 -5.01
C ILE A 77 -10.36 -1.12 -5.68
N CYS A 78 -10.16 -0.75 -6.96
CA CYS A 78 -11.14 0.03 -7.71
C CYS A 78 -12.47 -0.71 -7.83
N SER A 79 -12.44 -2.01 -8.13
CA SER A 79 -13.66 -2.83 -8.21
C SER A 79 -14.38 -2.95 -6.87
N THR A 80 -13.65 -3.09 -5.75
CA THR A 80 -14.26 -3.22 -4.42
C THR A 80 -14.88 -1.91 -3.94
N LEU A 81 -14.29 -0.77 -4.31
CA LEU A 81 -14.74 0.57 -3.90
C LEU A 81 -15.57 1.30 -4.96
N GLU A 82 -15.97 0.60 -6.03
CA GLU A 82 -16.72 1.17 -7.17
C GLU A 82 -16.07 2.42 -7.79
N LEU A 83 -14.73 2.42 -7.88
CA LEU A 83 -13.93 3.49 -8.48
C LEU A 83 -13.57 3.16 -9.94
N GLU A 84 -13.41 4.20 -10.75
CA GLU A 84 -12.96 4.08 -12.13
C GLU A 84 -11.43 3.84 -12.20
N PRO A 85 -10.95 2.65 -12.65
CA PRO A 85 -9.53 2.32 -12.62
C PRO A 85 -8.65 3.20 -13.51
N SER A 86 -9.21 3.77 -14.59
CA SER A 86 -8.50 4.72 -15.44
C SER A 86 -8.27 6.08 -14.77
N THR A 87 -9.06 6.39 -13.73
CA THR A 87 -8.93 7.62 -12.94
C THR A 87 -8.02 7.44 -11.74
N TYR A 88 -8.09 6.28 -11.06
CA TYR A 88 -7.24 5.95 -9.92
C TYR A 88 -6.08 5.03 -10.34
N ASP A 89 -5.17 5.58 -11.13
CA ASP A 89 -4.07 4.86 -11.77
C ASP A 89 -2.73 4.95 -11.03
N LYS A 90 -2.68 5.73 -9.94
CA LYS A 90 -1.47 6.10 -9.21
C LYS A 90 -1.52 5.70 -7.74
N ALA A 91 -0.37 5.34 -7.19
CA ALA A 91 -0.23 5.10 -5.75
C ALA A 91 1.09 5.63 -5.17
N LEU A 92 1.04 6.10 -3.93
CA LEU A 92 2.18 6.41 -3.08
C LEU A 92 2.26 5.39 -1.94
N ILE A 93 3.36 4.65 -1.87
CA ILE A 93 3.58 3.56 -0.93
C ILE A 93 4.62 4.00 0.09
N TYR A 94 4.22 4.06 1.35
CA TYR A 94 5.04 4.53 2.47
C TYR A 94 5.69 3.33 3.15
N LEU A 95 7.01 3.28 3.12
CA LEU A 95 7.81 2.18 3.67
C LEU A 95 8.72 2.72 4.77
N PRO A 96 8.72 2.14 5.98
CA PRO A 96 9.73 2.42 7.00
C PRO A 96 11.14 2.09 6.48
N GLU A 97 12.14 2.92 6.82
CA GLU A 97 13.54 2.65 6.49
C GLU A 97 14.48 3.08 7.63
N SER A 98 15.60 2.37 7.79
CA SER A 98 16.67 2.69 8.75
C SER A 98 17.51 3.92 8.37
N ASN A 99 17.22 4.56 7.24
CA ASN A 99 17.99 5.71 6.76
C ASN A 99 17.72 6.97 7.62
N ASN A 100 18.47 8.05 7.40
CA ASN A 100 18.32 9.30 8.16
C ASN A 100 16.95 9.99 7.99
N ALA A 101 16.19 9.66 6.95
CA ALA A 101 14.84 10.17 6.73
C ALA A 101 13.78 9.35 7.50
N GLY A 102 14.10 8.12 7.92
CA GLY A 102 13.23 7.22 8.68
C GLY A 102 12.15 6.51 7.87
N PHE A 103 11.99 6.85 6.60
CA PHE A 103 11.05 6.22 5.67
C PHE A 103 11.44 6.53 4.21
N LYS A 104 10.84 5.80 3.26
CA LYS A 104 10.82 6.15 1.84
C LYS A 104 9.40 6.13 1.28
N ILE A 105 9.21 6.79 0.15
CA ILE A 105 8.00 6.67 -0.66
C ILE A 105 8.35 5.99 -1.97
N GLN A 106 7.71 4.86 -2.24
CA GLN A 106 7.69 4.24 -3.57
C GLN A 106 6.46 4.69 -4.34
N THR A 107 6.61 4.80 -5.65
CA THR A 107 5.58 5.34 -6.54
C THR A 107 5.15 4.28 -7.54
N TYR A 108 3.85 4.16 -7.75
CA TYR A 108 3.25 3.35 -8.81
C TYR A 108 2.43 4.24 -9.76
N GLY A 109 2.53 3.98 -11.07
CA GLY A 109 1.74 4.69 -12.09
C GLY A 109 2.21 6.11 -12.44
N PHE A 110 3.38 6.54 -11.95
CA PHE A 110 3.91 7.90 -12.22
C PHE A 110 4.85 8.01 -13.43
N GLU A 111 5.28 6.88 -14.00
CA GLU A 111 6.20 6.77 -15.16
C GLU A 111 7.25 7.89 -15.24
N THR A 112 7.32 8.62 -16.37
CA THR A 112 8.28 9.70 -16.62
C THR A 112 7.91 11.02 -15.94
N SER A 113 6.73 11.09 -15.32
CA SER A 113 6.14 12.28 -14.72
C SER A 113 6.09 12.20 -13.19
N VAL A 114 7.19 11.77 -12.57
CA VAL A 114 7.35 11.78 -11.11
C VAL A 114 7.46 13.25 -10.64
N PRO A 115 6.49 13.77 -9.87
CA PRO A 115 6.58 15.11 -9.30
C PRO A 115 7.84 15.28 -8.44
N LYS A 116 8.43 16.48 -8.44
CA LYS A 116 9.55 16.82 -7.52
C LYS A 116 9.14 16.73 -6.04
N LYS A 117 7.85 16.90 -5.76
CA LYS A 117 7.26 16.78 -4.43
C LYS A 117 5.88 16.16 -4.55
N PHE A 118 5.58 15.21 -3.69
CA PHE A 118 4.27 14.63 -3.54
C PHE A 118 3.48 15.34 -2.45
N ASP A 119 2.17 15.51 -2.63
CA ASP A 119 1.30 15.79 -1.49
C ASP A 119 1.15 14.48 -0.72
N THR A 120 1.87 14.40 0.39
CA THR A 120 1.90 13.22 1.23
C THR A 120 0.69 13.15 2.13
N TYR A 121 0.27 11.93 2.47
CA TYR A 121 -0.70 11.72 3.54
C TYR A 121 0.04 11.67 4.89
N GLU A 122 -0.08 12.75 5.65
CA GLU A 122 0.65 12.96 6.91
C GLU A 122 0.51 11.81 7.92
N PRO A 123 -0.67 11.17 8.10
CA PRO A 123 -0.77 10.02 8.99
C PRO A 123 0.16 8.86 8.60
N PHE A 124 0.35 8.58 7.30
CA PHE A 124 1.23 7.50 6.86
C PHE A 124 2.71 7.86 6.95
N VAL A 125 3.06 9.14 6.80
CA VAL A 125 4.42 9.62 7.12
C VAL A 125 4.74 9.34 8.59
N LYS A 126 3.83 9.69 9.50
CA LYS A 126 4.00 9.45 10.95
C LYS A 126 4.08 7.96 11.28
N MET A 127 3.23 7.12 10.67
CA MET A 127 3.28 5.67 10.86
C MET A 127 4.62 5.09 10.40
N ALA A 128 5.12 5.50 9.22
CA ALA A 128 6.38 5.00 8.69
C ALA A 128 7.59 5.41 9.54
N MET A 129 7.64 6.66 9.97
CA MET A 129 8.69 7.13 10.89
C MET A 129 8.64 6.44 12.25
N ALA A 130 7.44 6.21 12.81
CA ALA A 130 7.29 5.53 14.09
C ALA A 130 7.70 4.06 14.03
N ALA A 131 7.39 3.37 12.94
CA ALA A 131 7.76 1.97 12.72
C ALA A 131 9.29 1.78 12.65
N ASN A 132 10.06 2.78 12.23
CA ASN A 132 11.53 2.74 12.27
C ASN A 132 12.08 2.82 13.71
N HIS A 133 11.36 3.46 14.63
CA HIS A 133 11.80 3.65 16.02
C HIS A 133 11.39 2.52 16.96
N MET A 134 10.71 1.47 16.46
CA MET A 134 10.40 0.27 17.24
C MET A 134 11.66 -0.60 17.43
N LYS A 135 12.63 -0.09 18.20
CA LYS A 135 13.58 -0.95 18.92
C LYS A 135 12.81 -1.60 20.06
N ILE A 136 12.46 -2.88 19.92
CA ILE A 136 12.10 -3.73 21.06
C ILE A 136 13.39 -4.30 21.62
#